data_AF-A0A3D3AC64-F1
#
_entry.id   AF-A0A3D3AC64-F1
#
_cell.length_a   1.000
_cell.length_b   1.000
_cell.length_c   1.000
_cell.angle_alpha   90.00
_cell.angle_beta   90.00
_cell.angle_gamma   90.00
#
_symmetry.space_group_name_H-M   'P 1'
#
loop_
_entity.id
_entity.type
_entity.pdbx_description
1 polymer ?
#
loop_
_entity_poly.entity_id
_entity_poly.type
_entity_poly.pdbx_seq_one_letter_code
_entity_poly.pdbx_strand_id
1 'polypeptide(L)'
;VMVSYIEKEGYLRFTNVGWVDPHAILYHIVRFKNGVTGIVSKEDKKEIKDLKLKDLYIDIGACSKEEAESKVRIGDFAVFKSFFKLVGDRVYSGALDDRIGCYILIEAAKRLKDNKSDVYFTFTVQEETYTSGAATSAFAIEPDMAVVIDVTDTGDTPNCNAMAVKMGDGAAIKVKDGGMICHP
;
A
#
# COMPACT_ATOMS: atom_id res chain seq x y z
N VAL A 1 5.32 3.32 5.88
CA VAL A 1 5.45 3.82 7.27
C VAL A 1 6.21 5.14 7.30
N MET A 2 6.10 5.93 8.36
CA MET A 2 6.79 7.22 8.50
C MET A 2 7.50 7.29 9.86
N VAL A 3 8.74 7.76 9.88
CA VAL A 3 9.53 7.90 11.12
C VAL A 3 8.89 8.94 12.02
N SER A 4 8.64 8.58 13.28
CA SER A 4 8.01 9.44 14.28
C SER A 4 8.97 9.86 15.39
N TYR A 5 10.00 9.05 15.67
CA TYR A 5 10.99 9.34 16.70
C TYR A 5 12.27 8.53 16.47
N ILE A 6 13.41 9.05 16.95
CA ILE A 6 14.71 8.39 16.88
C ILE A 6 15.24 8.23 18.31
N GLU A 7 15.49 6.98 18.70
CA GLU A 7 15.99 6.62 20.03
C GLU A 7 17.47 6.98 20.20
N LYS A 8 17.95 6.98 21.46
CA LYS A 8 19.34 7.33 21.78
C LYS A 8 20.33 6.36 21.13
N GLU A 9 19.92 5.12 21.02
CA GLU A 9 20.66 3.99 20.48
C GLU A 9 20.65 3.97 18.93
N GLY A 10 19.85 4.83 18.28
CA GLY A 10 19.77 4.93 16.82
C GLY A 10 18.59 4.16 16.18
N TYR A 11 17.75 3.50 16.98
CA TYR A 11 16.54 2.84 16.48
C TYR A 11 15.45 3.86 16.09
N LEU A 12 14.73 3.56 15.02
CA LEU A 12 13.67 4.44 14.51
C LEU A 12 12.31 3.92 14.94
N ARG A 13 11.56 4.74 15.69
CA ARG A 13 10.13 4.55 15.88
C ARG A 13 9.38 5.13 14.69
N PHE A 14 8.24 4.54 14.38
CA PHE A 14 7.46 4.91 13.21
C PHE A 14 5.96 4.86 13.48
N THR A 15 5.21 5.52 12.61
CA THR A 15 3.75 5.45 12.51
C THR A 15 3.34 4.86 11.16
N ASN A 16 2.11 4.36 11.08
CA ASN A 16 1.54 3.86 9.83
C ASN A 16 1.16 5.01 8.91
N VAL A 17 1.15 4.70 7.61
CA VAL A 17 0.62 5.54 6.56
C VAL A 17 -0.29 4.62 5.78
N GLY A 18 -1.60 4.86 5.87
CA GLY A 18 -2.62 3.87 5.53
C GLY A 18 -2.68 2.71 6.53
N TRP A 19 -3.34 1.62 6.14
CA TRP A 19 -3.45 0.44 6.98
C TRP A 19 -2.17 -0.40 6.94
N VAL A 20 -1.67 -0.78 8.12
CA VAL A 20 -0.45 -1.59 8.27
C VAL A 20 -0.61 -2.56 9.43
N ASP A 21 -0.67 -3.85 9.14
CA ASP A 21 -0.69 -4.90 10.17
C ASP A 21 0.73 -5.12 10.76
N PRO A 22 0.94 -4.94 12.07
CA PRO A 22 2.20 -5.23 12.75
C PRO A 22 2.76 -6.62 12.48
N HIS A 23 1.89 -7.63 12.37
CA HIS A 23 2.30 -9.02 12.19
C HIS A 23 2.82 -9.25 10.76
N ALA A 24 2.17 -8.64 9.77
CA ALA A 24 2.55 -8.76 8.37
C ALA A 24 3.91 -8.11 8.06
N ILE A 25 4.31 -7.09 8.84
CA ILE A 25 5.52 -6.31 8.57
C ILE A 25 6.73 -6.70 9.43
N LEU A 26 6.56 -7.58 10.40
CA LEU A 26 7.65 -8.02 11.27
C LEU A 26 8.75 -8.68 10.42
N TYR A 27 10.00 -8.24 10.61
CA TYR A 27 11.18 -8.67 9.85
C TYR A 27 11.18 -8.33 8.35
N HIS A 28 10.29 -7.46 7.89
CA HIS A 28 10.39 -6.91 6.54
C HIS A 28 11.49 -5.85 6.45
N ILE A 29 12.21 -5.89 5.33
CA ILE A 29 13.16 -4.83 4.96
C ILE A 29 12.36 -3.63 4.45
N VAL A 30 12.73 -2.44 4.90
CA VAL A 30 12.23 -1.17 4.40
C VAL A 30 13.32 -0.40 3.66
N ARG A 31 12.90 0.50 2.76
CA ARG A 31 13.79 1.40 2.03
C ARG A 31 13.26 2.83 2.11
N PHE A 32 14.13 3.76 2.48
CA PHE A 32 13.89 5.20 2.46
C PHE A 32 14.16 5.78 1.07
N LYS A 33 13.64 6.99 0.81
CA LYS A 33 13.81 7.68 -0.48
C LYS A 33 15.29 7.91 -0.85
N ASN A 34 16.14 8.18 0.14
CA ASN A 34 17.57 8.40 -0.05
C ASN A 34 18.38 7.09 -0.22
N GLY A 35 17.72 5.93 -0.25
CA GLY A 35 18.35 4.63 -0.45
C GLY A 35 18.78 3.91 0.83
N VAL A 36 18.70 4.57 2.00
CA VAL A 36 18.93 3.90 3.30
C VAL A 36 17.94 2.74 3.43
N THR A 37 18.42 1.60 3.91
CA THR A 37 17.60 0.44 4.20
C THR A 37 17.60 0.14 5.69
N GLY A 38 16.51 -0.41 6.18
CA GLY A 38 16.44 -0.95 7.53
C GLY A 38 15.57 -2.19 7.59
N ILE A 39 15.54 -2.84 8.75
CA ILE A 39 14.67 -3.98 9.02
C ILE A 39 13.69 -3.63 10.14
N VAL A 40 12.42 -3.99 9.95
CA VAL A 40 11.43 -3.87 11.01
C VAL A 40 11.68 -5.00 12.02
N SER A 41 11.84 -4.64 13.28
CA SER A 41 11.98 -5.58 14.38
C SER A 41 11.04 -5.20 15.53
N LYS A 42 10.89 -6.10 16.50
CA LYS A 42 10.08 -5.90 17.70
C LYS A 42 10.98 -5.71 18.91
N GLU A 43 10.45 -5.08 19.94
CA GLU A 43 11.04 -5.14 21.27
C GLU A 43 11.14 -6.59 21.76
N ASP A 44 12.27 -6.95 22.37
CA ASP A 44 12.57 -8.33 22.76
C ASP A 44 11.49 -8.94 23.66
N LYS A 45 11.03 -8.18 24.65
CA LYS A 45 10.06 -8.61 25.66
C LYS A 45 8.62 -8.70 25.13
N LYS A 46 8.37 -8.33 23.88
CA LYS A 46 7.01 -8.32 23.31
C LYS A 46 6.68 -9.63 22.65
N GLU A 47 5.57 -10.22 23.07
CA GLU A 47 5.03 -11.42 22.47
C GLU A 47 4.45 -11.13 21.09
N ILE A 48 4.71 -12.02 20.12
CA ILE A 48 4.29 -11.81 18.73
C ILE A 48 2.76 -11.77 18.61
N LYS A 49 2.04 -12.54 19.43
CA LYS A 49 0.57 -12.63 19.37
C LYS A 49 -0.17 -11.33 19.71
N ASP A 50 0.46 -10.43 20.47
CA ASP A 50 -0.15 -9.20 20.99
C ASP A 50 0.51 -7.95 20.40
N LEU A 51 1.19 -8.11 19.26
CA LEU A 51 2.08 -7.10 18.70
C LEU A 51 1.30 -5.90 18.18
N LYS A 52 1.70 -4.70 18.60
CA LYS A 52 1.18 -3.43 18.09
C LYS A 52 2.30 -2.67 17.38
N LEU A 53 1.94 -1.72 16.51
CA LEU A 53 2.94 -0.90 15.79
C LEU A 53 3.93 -0.22 16.73
N LYS A 54 3.47 0.26 17.89
CA LYS A 54 4.32 0.91 18.89
C LYS A 54 5.39 -0.01 19.50
N ASP A 55 5.18 -1.32 19.43
CA ASP A 55 6.10 -2.33 19.94
C ASP A 55 7.19 -2.69 18.90
N LEU A 56 7.14 -2.07 17.73
CA LEU A 56 8.09 -2.22 16.63
C LEU A 56 9.04 -1.02 16.54
N TYR A 57 10.19 -1.26 15.90
CA TYR A 57 11.15 -0.25 15.49
C TYR A 57 11.80 -0.66 14.16
N ILE A 58 12.45 0.28 13.48
CA ILE A 58 13.29 0.02 12.32
C ILE A 58 14.75 0.16 12.76
N ASP A 59 15.53 -0.88 12.50
CA ASP A 59 16.99 -0.86 12.64
C ASP A 59 17.63 -0.55 11.27
N ILE A 60 18.39 0.55 11.21
CA ILE A 60 19.15 0.99 10.03
C ILE A 60 20.68 0.78 10.19
N GLY A 61 21.09 0.04 11.22
CA GLY A 61 22.49 -0.20 11.58
C GLY A 61 23.20 1.04 12.10
N ALA A 62 22.48 1.97 12.74
CA ALA A 62 23.08 3.10 13.44
C ALA A 62 23.39 2.72 14.90
N CYS A 63 24.49 3.23 15.44
CA CYS A 63 24.90 2.96 16.83
C CYS A 63 24.61 4.14 17.78
N SER A 64 24.01 5.22 17.28
CA SER A 64 23.64 6.40 18.06
C SER A 64 22.52 7.18 17.38
N LYS A 65 21.85 8.03 18.16
CA LYS A 65 20.87 8.98 17.66
C LYS A 65 21.47 9.90 16.60
N GLU A 66 22.65 10.45 16.84
CA GLU A 66 23.31 11.39 15.94
C GLU A 66 23.64 10.73 14.58
N GLU A 67 24.08 9.47 14.61
CA GLU A 67 24.31 8.71 13.38
C GLU A 67 23.00 8.44 12.64
N ALA A 68 21.94 8.05 13.35
CA ALA A 68 20.63 7.83 12.75
C ALA A 68 20.06 9.12 12.12
N GLU A 69 20.15 10.26 12.82
CA GLU A 69 19.73 11.59 12.34
C GLU A 69 20.50 12.07 11.10
N SER A 70 21.76 11.62 10.94
CA SER A 70 22.54 11.89 9.72
C SER A 70 22.03 11.13 8.49
N LYS A 71 21.34 10.00 8.70
CA LYS A 71 20.84 9.09 7.66
C LYS A 71 19.36 9.29 7.35
N VAL A 72 18.54 9.56 8.36
CA VAL A 72 17.07 9.61 8.27
C VAL A 72 16.54 10.68 9.23
N ARG A 73 15.48 11.38 8.84
CA ARG A 73 14.81 12.41 9.65
C ARG A 73 13.45 11.94 10.13
N ILE A 74 12.99 12.50 11.24
CA ILE A 74 11.57 12.40 11.64
C ILE A 74 10.71 12.99 10.51
N GLY A 75 9.66 12.28 10.12
CA GLY A 75 8.82 12.59 8.96
C GLY A 75 9.25 11.89 7.66
N ASP A 76 10.43 11.26 7.61
CA ASP A 76 10.83 10.50 6.43
C ASP A 76 9.98 9.23 6.29
N PHE A 77 9.57 8.97 5.05
CA PHE A 77 8.80 7.79 4.68
C PHE A 77 9.72 6.64 4.30
N ALA A 78 9.34 5.43 4.72
CA ALA A 78 9.93 4.18 4.28
C ALA A 78 8.86 3.28 3.65
N VAL A 79 9.24 2.63 2.56
CA VAL A 79 8.41 1.63 1.85
C VAL A 79 8.97 0.23 2.10
N PHE A 80 8.09 -0.77 2.15
CA PHE A 80 8.51 -2.17 2.25
C PHE A 80 9.23 -2.58 0.96
N LYS A 81 10.44 -3.10 1.11
CA LYS A 81 11.18 -3.69 -0.01
C LYS A 81 10.51 -5.00 -0.37
N SER A 82 9.93 -5.03 -1.56
CA SER A 82 9.32 -6.21 -2.16
C SER A 82 10.07 -6.60 -3.43
N PHE A 83 9.85 -7.84 -3.86
CA PHE A 83 10.30 -8.31 -5.17
C PHE A 83 9.08 -8.43 -6.09
N PHE A 84 9.32 -8.32 -7.39
CA PHE A 84 8.35 -8.68 -8.40
C PHE A 84 8.73 -10.05 -8.96
N LYS A 85 7.77 -10.97 -9.05
CA LYS A 85 7.98 -12.29 -9.66
C LYS A 85 6.72 -12.75 -10.38
N LEU A 86 6.90 -13.20 -11.62
CA LEU A 86 5.89 -13.97 -12.34
C LEU A 86 6.06 -15.45 -11.97
N VAL A 87 4.97 -16.09 -11.55
CA VAL A 87 4.91 -17.51 -11.17
C VAL A 87 3.73 -18.14 -11.90
N GLY A 88 4.02 -18.81 -13.01
CA GLY A 88 2.96 -19.27 -13.92
C GLY A 88 2.20 -18.08 -14.50
N ASP A 89 0.90 -18.06 -14.30
CA ASP A 89 -0.03 -17.00 -14.66
C ASP A 89 -0.27 -15.97 -13.54
N ARG A 90 0.44 -16.09 -12.40
CA ARG A 90 0.27 -15.24 -11.22
C ARG A 90 1.46 -14.31 -11.00
N VAL A 91 1.19 -13.17 -10.38
CA VAL A 91 2.21 -12.17 -10.02
C VAL A 91 2.32 -12.07 -8.51
N TYR A 92 3.54 -12.13 -8.00
CA TYR A 92 3.88 -11.83 -6.61
C TYR A 92 4.63 -10.50 -6.57
N SER A 93 4.06 -9.52 -5.88
CA SER A 93 4.69 -8.22 -5.65
C SER A 93 4.12 -7.56 -4.41
N GLY A 94 4.91 -6.69 -3.78
CA GLY A 94 4.36 -5.73 -2.84
C GLY A 94 3.67 -4.59 -3.58
N ALA A 95 2.77 -3.89 -2.89
CA ALA A 95 2.01 -2.74 -3.41
C ALA A 95 1.25 -3.06 -4.71
N LEU A 96 0.72 -4.29 -4.87
CA LEU A 96 -0.23 -4.58 -5.94
C LEU A 96 -1.48 -3.69 -5.78
N ASP A 97 -1.90 -3.49 -4.54
CA ASP A 97 -2.82 -2.43 -4.13
C ASP A 97 -2.10 -1.05 -4.16
N ASP A 98 -2.46 -0.12 -5.04
CA ASP A 98 -3.20 -0.30 -6.30
C ASP A 98 -2.32 -0.02 -7.54
N ARG A 99 -1.08 -0.53 -7.52
CA ARG A 99 -0.22 -0.47 -8.70
C ARG A 99 -0.71 -1.35 -9.84
N ILE A 100 -1.51 -2.38 -9.55
CA ILE A 100 -2.15 -3.17 -10.60
C ILE A 100 -3.23 -2.36 -11.32
N GLY A 101 -4.03 -1.57 -10.61
CA GLY A 101 -4.97 -0.62 -11.22
C GLY A 101 -4.25 0.43 -12.05
N CYS A 102 -3.14 0.98 -11.55
CA CYS A 102 -2.29 1.87 -12.34
C CYS A 102 -1.82 1.23 -13.65
N TYR A 103 -1.35 -0.02 -13.61
CA TYR A 103 -0.95 -0.76 -14.80
C TYR A 103 -2.13 -0.96 -15.77
N ILE A 104 -3.30 -1.35 -15.26
CA ILE A 104 -4.53 -1.53 -16.05
C ILE A 104 -4.90 -0.22 -16.76
N LEU A 105 -4.87 0.92 -16.07
CA LEU A 105 -5.19 2.23 -16.65
C LEU A 105 -4.19 2.62 -17.75
N ILE A 106 -2.89 2.42 -17.52
CA ILE A 106 -1.85 2.69 -18.54
C ILE A 106 -2.08 1.83 -19.79
N GLU A 107 -2.38 0.55 -19.59
CA GLU A 107 -2.60 -0.39 -20.67
C GLU A 107 -3.92 -0.12 -21.42
N ALA A 108 -4.97 0.31 -20.71
CA ALA A 108 -6.21 0.78 -21.32
C ALA A 108 -5.96 2.04 -22.17
N ALA A 109 -5.22 3.02 -21.66
CA ALA A 109 -4.87 4.24 -22.40
C ALA A 109 -4.11 3.96 -23.70
N LYS A 110 -3.20 2.96 -23.69
CA LYS A 110 -2.47 2.54 -24.90
C LYS A 110 -3.35 1.83 -25.93
N ARG A 111 -4.37 1.11 -25.48
CA ARG A 111 -5.25 0.30 -26.35
C ARG A 111 -6.47 1.06 -26.84
N LEU A 112 -6.88 2.11 -26.13
CA LEU A 112 -8.03 2.93 -26.49
C LEU A 112 -7.74 3.65 -27.81
N LYS A 113 -8.56 3.36 -28.82
CA LYS A 113 -8.53 3.99 -30.14
C LYS A 113 -9.96 4.36 -30.53
N ASP A 114 -10.12 5.42 -31.31
CA ASP A 114 -11.40 5.84 -31.89
C ASP A 114 -12.56 5.91 -30.88
N ASN A 115 -12.38 6.70 -29.82
CA ASN A 115 -13.42 6.92 -28.81
C ASN A 115 -14.26 8.18 -29.10
N LYS A 116 -15.55 8.14 -28.74
CA LYS A 116 -16.48 9.27 -28.91
C LYS A 116 -16.62 10.16 -27.67
N SER A 117 -16.09 9.72 -26.53
CA SER A 117 -16.15 10.43 -25.26
C SER A 117 -14.80 11.02 -24.87
N ASP A 118 -14.81 12.02 -24.00
CA ASP A 118 -13.60 12.44 -23.29
C ASP A 118 -13.28 11.41 -22.20
N VAL A 119 -12.06 10.88 -22.21
CA VAL A 119 -11.62 9.84 -21.26
C VAL A 119 -10.43 10.34 -20.48
N TYR A 120 -10.59 10.35 -19.15
CA TYR A 120 -9.58 10.80 -18.21
C TYR A 120 -9.02 9.59 -17.45
N PHE A 121 -7.74 9.29 -17.67
CA PHE A 121 -7.01 8.29 -16.91
C PHE A 121 -6.37 8.95 -15.68
N THR A 122 -7.04 8.83 -14.53
CA THR A 122 -6.67 9.54 -13.30
C THR A 122 -5.91 8.63 -12.35
N PHE A 123 -4.71 9.02 -11.94
CA PHE A 123 -3.91 8.34 -10.92
C PHE A 123 -3.96 9.11 -9.62
N THR A 124 -4.79 8.65 -8.69
CA THR A 124 -5.12 9.39 -7.46
C THR A 124 -4.12 9.11 -6.34
N VAL A 125 -4.04 10.03 -5.38
CA VAL A 125 -3.24 9.88 -4.15
C VAL A 125 -4.13 9.69 -2.93
N GLN A 126 -3.54 9.14 -1.86
CA GLN A 126 -4.14 9.07 -0.53
C GLN A 126 -5.41 8.22 -0.40
N GLU A 127 -5.65 7.25 -1.30
CA GLU A 127 -6.75 6.28 -1.19
C GLU A 127 -6.76 5.61 0.19
N GLU A 128 -5.66 4.93 0.52
CA GLU A 128 -5.35 4.24 1.79
C GLU A 128 -5.50 5.06 3.07
N THR A 129 -5.72 6.38 2.97
CA THR A 129 -5.86 7.27 4.13
C THR A 129 -7.20 7.98 4.15
N TYR A 130 -7.50 8.77 3.12
CA TYR A 130 -8.63 9.68 3.11
C TYR A 130 -9.33 9.80 1.75
N THR A 131 -8.86 9.09 0.72
CA THR A 131 -9.34 9.16 -0.67
C THR A 131 -9.41 10.58 -1.27
N SER A 132 -8.72 11.55 -0.67
CA SER A 132 -8.79 12.98 -1.05
C SER A 132 -8.41 13.24 -2.50
N GLY A 133 -7.47 12.46 -3.05
CA GLY A 133 -7.08 12.58 -4.45
C GLY A 133 -8.21 12.24 -5.42
N ALA A 134 -9.03 11.23 -5.11
CA ALA A 134 -10.18 10.85 -5.93
C ALA A 134 -11.27 11.93 -5.88
N ALA A 135 -11.61 12.41 -4.68
CA ALA A 135 -12.61 13.45 -4.50
C ALA A 135 -12.23 14.74 -5.26
N THR A 136 -11.01 15.24 -5.06
CA THR A 136 -10.53 16.47 -5.73
C THR A 136 -10.45 16.32 -7.25
N SER A 137 -10.06 15.13 -7.74
CA SER A 137 -10.06 14.86 -9.19
C SER A 137 -11.47 14.85 -9.77
N ALA A 138 -12.44 14.23 -9.08
CA ALA A 138 -13.83 14.22 -9.52
C ALA A 138 -14.42 15.64 -9.57
N PHE A 139 -14.14 16.49 -8.58
CA PHE A 139 -14.55 17.90 -8.59
C PHE A 139 -13.94 18.70 -9.75
N ALA A 140 -12.71 18.39 -10.15
CA ALA A 140 -12.03 19.12 -11.23
C ALA A 140 -12.44 18.65 -12.63
N ILE A 141 -12.73 17.35 -12.78
CA ILE A 141 -13.06 16.73 -14.07
C ILE A 141 -14.57 16.80 -14.34
N GLU A 142 -15.40 16.76 -13.31
CA GLU A 142 -16.87 16.68 -13.38
C GLU A 142 -17.37 15.58 -14.35
N PRO A 143 -16.97 14.29 -14.15
CA PRO A 143 -17.27 13.24 -15.12
C PRO A 143 -18.75 12.78 -15.06
N ASP A 144 -19.33 12.47 -16.23
CA ASP A 144 -20.65 11.82 -16.31
C ASP A 144 -20.66 10.40 -15.71
N MET A 145 -19.52 9.71 -15.79
CA MET A 145 -19.32 8.36 -15.25
C MET A 145 -17.86 8.18 -14.81
N ALA A 146 -17.67 7.52 -13.66
CA ALA A 146 -16.36 7.11 -13.18
C ALA A 146 -16.29 5.59 -13.05
N VAL A 147 -15.24 4.99 -13.61
CA VAL A 147 -14.88 3.59 -13.38
C VAL A 147 -13.66 3.58 -12.45
N VAL A 148 -13.89 3.17 -11.20
CA VAL A 148 -12.82 3.05 -10.20
C VAL A 148 -12.22 1.66 -10.33
N ILE A 149 -10.89 1.61 -10.45
CA ILE A 149 -10.12 0.37 -10.47
C ILE A 149 -9.49 0.24 -9.10
N ASP A 150 -9.63 -0.94 -8.52
CA ASP A 150 -9.13 -1.28 -7.19
C ASP A 150 -8.96 -2.79 -7.07
N VAL A 151 -8.31 -3.25 -6.01
CA VAL A 151 -8.19 -4.67 -5.66
C VAL A 151 -9.26 -5.10 -4.66
N THR A 152 -9.42 -6.41 -4.50
CA THR A 152 -10.31 -6.98 -3.49
C THR A 152 -9.78 -8.33 -3.03
N ASP A 153 -10.13 -8.71 -1.81
CA ASP A 153 -9.87 -10.05 -1.28
C ASP A 153 -10.60 -11.14 -2.09
N THR A 154 -10.10 -12.37 -1.98
CA THR A 154 -10.63 -13.56 -2.64
C THR A 154 -10.99 -14.66 -1.64
N GLY A 155 -11.97 -15.49 -2.01
CA GLY A 155 -12.50 -16.59 -1.18
C GLY A 155 -11.94 -17.97 -1.55
N ASP A 156 -10.66 -18.03 -1.92
CA ASP A 156 -10.00 -19.23 -2.46
C ASP A 156 -8.67 -19.59 -1.75
N THR A 157 -8.47 -19.08 -0.53
CA THR A 157 -7.31 -19.44 0.32
C THR A 157 -7.70 -20.33 1.50
N PRO A 158 -6.76 -21.09 2.10
CA PRO A 158 -7.08 -21.96 3.23
C PRO A 158 -7.71 -21.19 4.40
N ASN A 159 -8.87 -21.67 4.90
CA ASN A 159 -9.64 -21.04 5.98
C ASN A 159 -10.10 -19.60 5.71
N CYS A 160 -10.25 -19.21 4.45
CA CYS A 160 -10.84 -17.92 4.11
C CYS A 160 -12.35 -17.88 4.37
N ASN A 161 -12.89 -16.67 4.44
CA ASN A 161 -14.34 -16.49 4.37
C ASN A 161 -14.86 -16.91 2.99
N ALA A 162 -16.11 -17.37 2.95
CA ALA A 162 -16.76 -17.67 1.68
C ALA A 162 -16.98 -16.38 0.89
N MET A 163 -16.42 -16.31 -0.32
CA MET A 163 -16.62 -15.21 -1.26
C MET A 163 -16.89 -15.74 -2.66
N ALA A 164 -17.65 -14.98 -3.45
CA ALA A 164 -17.88 -15.30 -4.86
C ALA A 164 -16.63 -15.04 -5.72
N VAL A 165 -15.75 -14.14 -5.28
CA VAL A 165 -14.54 -13.74 -6.01
C VAL A 165 -13.43 -14.76 -5.78
N LYS A 166 -12.81 -15.22 -6.88
CA LYS A 166 -11.69 -16.16 -6.88
C LYS A 166 -10.62 -15.72 -7.86
N MET A 167 -9.37 -16.05 -7.58
CA MET A 167 -8.25 -15.75 -8.45
C MET A 167 -8.35 -16.57 -9.75
N GLY A 168 -8.35 -15.88 -10.88
CA GLY A 168 -8.44 -16.50 -12.22
C GLY A 168 -9.84 -16.47 -12.86
N ASP A 169 -10.88 -16.12 -12.10
CA ASP A 169 -12.27 -16.12 -12.60
C ASP A 169 -12.68 -14.78 -13.27
N GLY A 170 -11.72 -13.87 -13.49
CA GLY A 170 -11.93 -12.58 -14.14
C GLY A 170 -11.98 -11.40 -13.17
N ALA A 171 -12.42 -10.23 -13.67
CA ALA A 171 -12.50 -9.02 -12.88
C ALA A 171 -13.73 -9.04 -11.95
N ALA A 172 -13.54 -8.65 -10.69
CA ALA A 172 -14.64 -8.49 -9.75
C ALA A 172 -15.39 -7.17 -10.02
N ILE A 173 -16.73 -7.23 -10.05
CA ILE A 173 -17.59 -6.05 -10.11
C ILE A 173 -18.17 -5.83 -8.72
N LYS A 174 -17.76 -4.75 -8.06
CA LYS A 174 -18.20 -4.40 -6.71
C LYS A 174 -19.45 -3.54 -6.78
N VAL A 175 -20.46 -3.86 -5.98
CA VAL A 175 -21.73 -3.10 -5.90
C VAL A 175 -21.78 -2.18 -4.68
N LYS A 176 -21.10 -2.57 -3.59
CA LYS A 176 -21.06 -1.81 -2.34
C LYS A 176 -19.83 -2.19 -1.50
N ASP A 177 -19.28 -1.22 -0.77
CA ASP A 177 -18.41 -1.43 0.37
C ASP A 177 -18.64 -0.36 1.48
N GLY A 178 -17.61 -0.05 2.26
CA GLY A 178 -17.66 0.98 3.31
C GLY A 178 -17.59 2.42 2.78
N GLY A 179 -17.03 2.63 1.58
CA GLY A 179 -16.84 3.94 0.94
C GLY A 179 -17.69 4.18 -0.30
N MET A 180 -18.31 3.15 -0.88
CA MET A 180 -19.05 3.24 -2.15
C MET A 180 -20.34 2.40 -2.12
N ILE A 181 -21.38 2.93 -2.78
CA ILE A 181 -22.59 2.20 -3.20
C ILE A 181 -22.81 2.56 -4.68
N CYS A 182 -22.95 1.57 -5.56
CA CYS A 182 -23.21 1.82 -6.97
C CYS A 182 -24.60 2.41 -7.17
N HIS A 183 -24.75 3.21 -8.23
CA HIS A 183 -26.07 3.64 -8.70
C HIS A 183 -26.93 2.40 -9.03
N PRO A 184 -28.24 2.40 -8.69
CA PRO A 184 -29.16 1.31 -9.03
C PRO A 184 -29.27 1.05 -10.53
#